data_AF-A0A099EW04-F1
#
_entry.id   AF-A0A099EW04-F1
#
_cell.length_a   1.000
_cell.length_b   1.000
_cell.length_c   1.000
_cell.angle_alpha   90.00
_cell.angle_beta   90.00
_cell.angle_gamma   90.00
#
_symmetry.space_group_name_H-M   'P 1'
#
loop_
_entity.id
_entity.type
_entity.pdbx_description
1 polymer ?
#
loop_
_entity_poly.entity_id
_entity_poly.type
_entity_poly.pdbx_seq_one_letter_code
_entity_poly.pdbx_strand_id
1 'polypeptide(L)'
;MKSNIIFAAALALTPLAATIAIAQDATAGAAEEHADAQTIQAIHEEWAELIAEKDSAAIGTLYAEDAVLMAPGEAVVEGAAAIEARWARQLTLDGF
;
A
#
# COMPACT_ATOMS: atom_id res chain seq x y z
N MET A 1 -51.75 -43.90 -10.82
CA MET A 1 -50.39 -43.34 -10.98
C MET A 1 -49.43 -44.33 -10.33
N LYS A 2 -48.49 -44.88 -11.10
CA LYS A 2 -47.62 -46.01 -10.71
C LYS A 2 -46.52 -45.53 -9.74
N SER A 3 -46.24 -46.37 -8.75
CA SER A 3 -45.13 -46.28 -7.78
C SER A 3 -43.75 -46.55 -8.41
N ASN A 4 -42.70 -46.41 -7.58
CA ASN A 4 -41.34 -47.01 -7.64
C ASN A 4 -40.26 -46.16 -8.37
N ILE A 5 -39.00 -45.96 -7.92
CA ILE A 5 -38.03 -46.77 -7.15
C ILE A 5 -36.98 -45.85 -6.47
N ILE A 6 -36.56 -46.20 -5.25
CA ILE A 6 -35.31 -45.79 -4.59
C ILE A 6 -34.17 -46.69 -5.12
N PHE A 7 -33.00 -46.15 -5.51
CA PHE A 7 -31.64 -46.65 -5.15
C PHE A 7 -30.51 -46.10 -6.05
N ALA A 8 -29.38 -45.78 -5.39
CA ALA A 8 -28.00 -45.65 -5.87
C ALA A 8 -27.68 -44.41 -6.75
N ALA A 9 -26.65 -43.61 -6.49
CA ALA A 9 -25.38 -43.90 -5.87
C ALA A 9 -24.90 -42.75 -4.98
N ALA A 10 -24.44 -43.10 -3.78
CA ALA A 10 -23.52 -42.28 -3.03
C ALA A 10 -22.23 -42.12 -3.84
N LEU A 11 -21.92 -40.90 -4.26
CA LEU A 11 -20.57 -40.49 -4.63
C LEU A 11 -20.16 -39.40 -3.65
N ALA A 12 -19.87 -39.83 -2.42
CA ALA A 12 -19.11 -39.03 -1.48
C ALA A 12 -17.65 -39.05 -1.94
N LEU A 13 -17.21 -38.01 -2.65
CA LEU A 13 -15.81 -37.56 -2.66
C LEU A 13 -15.67 -36.16 -3.29
N THR A 14 -16.14 -35.13 -2.62
CA THR A 14 -15.62 -33.77 -2.82
C THR A 14 -14.39 -33.58 -1.92
N PRO A 15 -13.18 -33.63 -2.49
CA PRO A 15 -12.16 -32.69 -2.05
C PRO A 15 -11.33 -32.23 -3.26
N LEU A 16 -11.95 -31.53 -4.20
CA LEU A 16 -11.22 -30.74 -5.19
C LEU A 16 -11.63 -29.26 -5.15
N ALA A 17 -12.11 -28.79 -3.99
CA ALA A 17 -12.33 -27.37 -3.74
C ALA A 17 -11.23 -26.75 -2.85
N ALA A 18 -10.48 -27.56 -2.11
CA ALA A 18 -9.46 -27.07 -1.19
C ALA A 18 -8.11 -26.73 -1.88
N THR A 19 -7.84 -27.26 -3.06
CA THR A 19 -6.59 -26.97 -3.81
C THR A 19 -6.66 -25.70 -4.66
N ILE A 20 -7.84 -25.16 -4.94
CA ILE A 20 -8.00 -23.93 -5.73
C ILE A 20 -7.92 -22.68 -4.84
N ALA A 21 -8.32 -22.78 -3.56
CA ALA A 21 -8.35 -21.63 -2.66
C ALA A 21 -6.95 -21.08 -2.32
N ILE A 22 -5.98 -21.96 -2.05
CA ILE A 22 -4.59 -21.57 -1.73
C ILE A 22 -3.82 -21.01 -2.93
N ALA A 23 -4.15 -21.43 -4.16
CA ALA A 23 -3.50 -20.91 -5.36
C ALA A 23 -4.01 -19.51 -5.73
N GLN A 24 -5.30 -19.23 -5.51
CA GLN A 24 -5.89 -17.90 -5.76
C GLN A 24 -5.36 -16.85 -4.77
N ASP A 25 -5.23 -17.22 -3.50
CA ASP A 25 -4.76 -16.33 -2.43
C ASP A 25 -3.31 -15.84 -2.68
N ALA A 26 -2.42 -16.75 -3.08
CA ALA A 26 -1.03 -16.41 -3.42
C ALA A 26 -0.91 -15.51 -4.66
N THR A 27 -1.74 -15.74 -5.69
CA THR A 27 -1.75 -14.86 -6.88
C THR A 27 -2.37 -13.49 -6.62
N ALA A 28 -3.34 -13.40 -5.71
CA ALA A 28 -3.94 -12.12 -5.32
C ALA A 28 -2.95 -11.28 -4.49
N GLY A 29 -2.30 -11.88 -3.49
CA GLY A 29 -1.28 -11.19 -2.69
C GLY A 29 -0.10 -10.68 -3.53
N ALA A 30 0.39 -11.49 -4.48
CA ALA A 30 1.45 -11.04 -5.39
C ALA A 30 1.00 -9.86 -6.28
N ALA A 31 -0.25 -9.85 -6.77
CA ALA A 31 -0.78 -8.75 -7.56
C ALA A 31 -0.96 -7.47 -6.73
N GLU A 32 -1.38 -7.59 -5.47
CA GLU A 32 -1.49 -6.48 -4.50
C GLU A 32 -0.12 -5.91 -4.16
N GLU A 33 0.90 -6.73 -3.87
CA GLU A 33 2.28 -6.28 -3.64
C GLU A 33 2.85 -5.50 -4.83
N HIS A 34 2.57 -5.96 -6.06
CA HIS A 34 2.98 -5.25 -7.27
C HIS A 34 2.26 -3.90 -7.45
N ALA A 35 1.00 -3.79 -7.01
CA ALA A 35 0.26 -2.54 -7.04
C ALA A 35 0.81 -1.56 -5.98
N ASP A 36 1.04 -2.03 -4.76
CA ASP A 36 1.60 -1.21 -3.68
C ASP A 36 2.99 -0.66 -4.04
N ALA A 37 3.85 -1.49 -4.65
CA ALA A 37 5.15 -1.06 -5.13
C ALA A 37 5.06 0.07 -6.17
N GLN A 38 4.09 -0.01 -7.09
CA GLN A 38 3.85 1.04 -8.08
C GLN A 38 3.33 2.32 -7.42
N THR A 39 2.44 2.21 -6.44
CA THR A 39 1.92 3.35 -5.69
C THR A 39 3.03 4.06 -4.90
N ILE A 40 3.91 3.32 -4.21
CA ILE A 40 5.05 3.90 -3.49
C ILE A 40 6.00 4.61 -4.45
N GLN A 41 6.26 4.03 -5.63
CA GLN A 41 7.08 4.64 -6.66
C GLN A 41 6.46 5.95 -7.18
N ALA A 42 5.16 5.97 -7.42
CA ALA A 42 4.45 7.18 -7.85
C ALA A 42 4.52 8.30 -6.78
N ILE A 43 4.36 7.96 -5.51
CA ILE A 43 4.51 8.92 -4.39
C ILE A 43 5.95 9.48 -4.35
N HIS A 44 6.95 8.65 -4.64
CA HIS A 44 8.34 9.12 -4.71
C HIS A 44 8.59 10.09 -5.87
N GLU A 45 8.00 9.82 -7.03
CA GLU A 45 8.06 10.71 -8.20
C GLU A 45 7.37 12.05 -7.92
N GLU A 46 6.17 12.02 -7.34
CA GLU A 46 5.45 13.21 -6.87
C GLU A 46 6.29 14.01 -5.86
N TRP A 47 6.87 13.36 -4.85
CA TRP A 47 7.75 14.02 -3.90
C TRP A 47 8.92 14.74 -4.58
N ALA A 48 9.55 14.13 -5.58
CA ALA A 48 10.65 14.74 -6.31
C ALA A 48 10.22 15.98 -7.11
N GLU A 49 9.04 15.95 -7.73
CA GLU A 49 8.44 17.10 -8.41
C GLU A 49 8.15 18.23 -7.42
N LEU A 50 7.53 17.93 -6.27
CA LEU A 50 7.22 18.94 -5.25
C LEU A 50 8.48 19.57 -4.64
N ILE A 51 9.58 18.82 -4.52
CA ILE A 51 10.89 19.38 -4.13
C ILE A 51 11.37 20.38 -5.16
N ALA A 52 11.28 20.06 -6.46
CA ALA A 52 11.67 20.97 -7.54
C ALA A 52 10.79 22.24 -7.58
N GLU A 53 9.51 22.11 -7.26
CA GLU A 53 8.56 23.23 -7.15
C GLU A 53 8.67 24.00 -5.84
N LYS A 54 9.41 23.45 -4.86
CA LYS A 54 9.54 23.97 -3.49
C LYS A 54 8.19 24.07 -2.75
N ASP A 55 7.25 23.18 -3.03
CA ASP A 55 5.94 23.15 -2.37
C ASP A 55 5.98 22.29 -1.09
N SER A 56 6.38 22.92 0.02
CA SER A 56 6.43 22.23 1.31
C SER A 56 5.05 21.78 1.81
N ALA A 57 3.99 22.51 1.48
CA ALA A 57 2.63 22.21 1.94
C ALA A 57 2.13 20.91 1.28
N ALA A 58 2.33 20.78 -0.02
CA ALA A 58 2.04 19.54 -0.74
C ALA A 58 2.93 18.38 -0.25
N ILE A 59 4.22 18.59 0.01
CA ILE A 59 5.08 17.55 0.59
C ILE A 59 4.54 17.06 1.94
N GLY A 60 3.99 17.96 2.76
CA GLY A 60 3.37 17.62 4.04
C GLY A 60 2.21 16.63 3.92
N THR A 61 1.45 16.64 2.82
CA THR A 61 0.30 15.75 2.62
C THR A 61 0.69 14.32 2.25
N LEU A 62 1.93 14.10 1.79
CA LEU A 62 2.46 12.77 1.50
C LEU A 62 2.74 11.96 2.78
N TYR A 63 2.79 12.61 3.94
CA TYR A 63 3.04 11.97 5.22
C TYR A 63 1.73 11.70 5.96
N ALA A 64 1.67 10.54 6.61
CA ALA A 64 0.60 10.24 7.56
C ALA A 64 0.61 11.24 8.74
N GLU A 65 -0.55 11.43 9.37
CA GLU A 65 -0.72 12.38 10.48
C GLU A 65 0.27 12.14 11.63
N ASP A 66 0.62 10.87 11.88
CA ASP A 66 1.53 10.39 12.91
C ASP A 66 2.93 9.98 12.39
N ALA A 67 3.28 10.39 11.17
CA ALA A 67 4.56 10.04 10.57
C ALA A 67 5.75 10.58 11.38
N VAL A 68 6.88 9.86 11.32
CA VAL A 68 8.13 10.25 11.97
C VAL A 68 9.22 10.38 10.92
N LEU A 69 9.86 11.55 10.85
CA LEU A 69 10.97 11.83 9.95
C LEU A 69 12.29 11.94 10.72
N MET A 70 13.28 11.18 10.26
CA MET A 70 14.60 11.06 10.89
C MET A 70 15.69 11.50 9.91
N ALA A 71 15.87 12.82 9.75
CA ALA A 71 16.91 13.34 8.88
C ALA A 71 18.32 13.21 9.52
N PRO A 72 19.37 12.99 8.72
CA PRO A 72 20.73 12.88 9.23
C PRO A 72 21.18 14.15 9.97
N GLY A 73 21.66 13.98 11.21
CA GLY A 73 22.21 15.08 12.01
C GLY A 73 21.18 16.06 12.58
N GLU A 74 19.88 15.78 12.42
CA GLU A 74 18.79 16.59 12.95
C GLU A 74 18.05 15.86 14.08
N ALA A 75 17.26 16.61 14.84
CA ALA A 75 16.31 16.02 15.78
C ALA A 75 15.20 15.29 15.02
N VAL A 76 14.61 14.28 15.65
CA VAL A 76 13.42 13.59 15.13
C VAL A 76 12.25 14.58 15.01
N VAL A 77 11.50 14.47 13.92
CA VAL A 77 10.31 15.28 13.66
C VAL A 77 9.08 14.38 13.61
N GLU A 78 8.09 14.66 14.45
CA GLU A 78 6.88 13.85 14.60
C GLU A 78 5.64 14.61 14.12
N GLY A 79 4.84 13.94 13.29
CA GLY A 79 3.59 14.40 12.74
C GLY A 79 3.70 15.22 11.44
N ALA A 80 2.71 15.07 10.56
CA ALA A 80 2.70 15.67 9.22
C ALA A 80 2.94 17.19 9.24
N ALA A 81 2.28 17.93 10.16
CA ALA A 81 2.45 19.38 10.27
C ALA A 81 3.87 19.80 10.66
N ALA A 82 4.55 19.03 11.51
CA ALA A 82 5.93 19.33 11.89
C ALA A 82 6.91 18.99 10.74
N ILE A 83 6.61 17.93 9.99
CA ILE A 83 7.36 17.54 8.79
C ILE A 83 7.22 18.60 7.68
N GLU A 84 6.02 19.12 7.44
CA GLU A 84 5.78 20.25 6.54
C GLU A 84 6.65 21.45 6.93
N ALA A 85 6.59 21.88 8.20
CA ALA A 85 7.38 23.01 8.68
C ALA A 85 8.89 22.79 8.53
N ARG A 86 9.36 21.54 8.65
CA ARG A 86 10.75 21.17 8.38
C ARG A 86 11.11 21.34 6.90
N TRP A 87 10.27 20.85 5.98
CA TRP A 87 10.50 21.00 4.55
C TRP A 87 10.45 22.48 4.13
N ALA A 88 9.52 23.25 4.68
CA ALA A 88 9.43 24.69 4.48
C ALA A 88 10.74 25.39 4.84
N ARG A 89 11.40 25.00 5.94
CA ARG A 89 12.74 25.51 6.29
C ARG A 89 13.81 25.01 5.32
N GLN A 90 13.84 23.72 5.02
CA GLN A 90 14.87 23.11 4.18
C GLN A 90 14.93 23.72 2.78
N LEU A 91 13.77 23.95 2.16
CA LEU A 91 13.66 24.45 0.79
C LEU A 91 14.10 25.91 0.62
N THR A 92 14.31 26.63 1.73
CA THR A 92 14.90 27.99 1.73
C THR A 92 16.42 27.99 1.69
N LEU A 93 17.07 26.84 1.89
CA LEU A 93 18.53 26.75 1.88
C LEU A 93 19.08 26.77 0.45
N ASP A 94 20.21 27.44 0.26
CA ASP A 94 20.92 27.45 -1.01
C ASP A 94 21.40 26.04 -1.38
N GLY A 95 21.09 25.59 -2.60
CA GLY A 95 21.45 24.25 -3.09
C GLY A 95 20.40 23.17 -2.84
N PHE A 96 19.26 23.54 -2.27
CA PHE A 96 17.97 22.85 -2.39
C PHE A 96 17.11 23.55 -3.44
#